data_AF-A0AAE1B2A7-F1
#
_entry.id   AF-A0AAE1B2A7-F1
#
_cell.length_a   1.000
_cell.length_b   1.000
_cell.length_c   1.000
_cell.angle_alpha   90.00
_cell.angle_beta   90.00
_cell.angle_gamma   90.00
#
_symmetry.space_group_name_H-M   'P 1'
#
loop_
_entity.id
_entity.type
_entity.pdbx_description
1 polymer ?
#
loop_
_entity_poly.entity_id
_entity_poly.type
_entity_poly.pdbx_seq_one_letter_code
_entity_poly.pdbx_strand_id
1 'polypeptide(L)'
;MSDWKNVRADDVPNRTTSSDFSFLHNQRLQPGIRVDLSEDSSPLDCFRALFDDEVCDLLITSINDFATYTVSKNTPLLQHSRLGKLTSTDRSELFKLLSVLTTMGVDS
;
A
#
# COMPACT_ATOMS: atom_id res chain seq x y z
N MET A 1 31.85 20.11 39.36
CA MET A 1 32.28 20.51 38.00
C MET A 1 33.51 19.68 37.68
N SER A 2 33.35 18.58 36.95
CA SER A 2 34.45 17.67 36.64
C SER A 2 34.93 17.94 35.21
N ASP A 3 36.23 18.20 35.09
CA ASP A 3 36.93 18.51 33.84
C ASP A 3 36.85 17.35 32.85
N TRP A 4 36.13 17.55 31.75
CA TRP A 4 36.03 16.62 30.62
C TRP A 4 37.28 16.62 29.71
N LYS A 5 38.31 17.41 30.05
CA LYS A 5 39.48 17.66 29.19
C LYS A 5 40.59 16.59 29.25
N ASN A 6 40.43 15.53 30.04
CA ASN A 6 41.47 14.51 30.23
C ASN A 6 41.06 13.09 29.79
N VAL A 7 40.10 12.93 28.88
CA VAL A 7 39.86 11.63 28.25
C VAL A 7 40.89 11.45 27.14
N ARG A 8 41.95 10.67 27.41
CA ARG A 8 42.90 10.24 26.38
C ARG A 8 42.18 9.36 25.38
N ALA A 9 42.49 9.55 24.09
CA ALA A 9 41.87 8.81 22.99
C ALA A 9 42.08 7.28 23.07
N ASP A 10 42.97 6.81 23.95
CA ASP A 10 43.30 5.40 24.15
C ASP A 10 42.35 4.66 25.12
N ASP A 11 41.47 5.37 25.84
CA ASP A 11 40.54 4.78 26.83
C ASP A 11 39.15 4.43 26.24
N VAL A 12 38.95 4.57 24.92
CA VAL A 12 37.74 4.07 24.27
C VAL A 12 37.97 2.59 23.97
N PRO A 13 37.27 1.64 24.64
CA PRO A 13 37.36 0.25 24.25
C PRO A 13 36.98 0.18 22.77
N ASN A 14 37.92 -0.31 21.96
CA ASN A 14 37.77 -0.57 20.54
C ASN A 14 36.68 -1.63 20.36
N ARG A 15 35.41 -1.22 20.53
CA ARG A 15 34.26 -1.93 20.00
C ARG A 15 34.35 -1.68 18.50
N THR A 16 35.13 -2.52 17.84
CA THR A 16 34.77 -2.98 16.50
C THR A 16 33.30 -3.40 16.60
N THR A 17 32.40 -2.50 16.22
CA THR A 17 31.09 -2.89 15.77
C THR A 17 31.38 -3.75 14.55
N SER A 18 31.54 -5.06 14.75
CA SER A 18 31.37 -6.02 13.67
C SER A 18 29.95 -5.77 13.19
N SER A 19 29.81 -4.93 12.18
CA SER A 19 28.63 -4.88 11.34
C SER A 19 28.66 -6.15 10.50
N ASP A 20 28.52 -7.28 11.19
CA ASP A 20 28.18 -8.59 10.62
C ASP A 20 26.70 -8.55 10.23
N PHE A 21 26.33 -7.57 9.39
CA PHE A 21 25.18 -7.70 8.52
C PHE A 21 25.61 -8.65 7.42
N SER A 22 25.60 -9.95 7.74
CA SER A 22 25.48 -10.95 6.71
C SER A 22 24.10 -10.76 6.11
N PHE A 23 24.02 -10.01 5.00
CA PHE A 23 22.90 -10.18 4.08
C PHE A 23 22.92 -11.66 3.74
N LEU A 24 22.03 -12.42 4.37
CA LEU A 24 21.86 -13.85 4.14
C LEU A 24 21.35 -14.00 2.70
N HIS A 25 22.26 -13.86 1.74
CA HIS A 25 22.06 -14.10 0.32
C HIS A 25 21.69 -15.57 0.03
N ASN A 26 21.68 -16.40 1.08
CA ASN A 26 21.54 -17.86 1.03
C ASN A 26 20.24 -18.37 1.67
N GLN A 27 19.35 -17.50 2.18
CA GLN A 27 17.96 -17.92 2.32
C GLN A 27 17.35 -17.83 0.92
N ARG A 28 16.75 -18.93 0.44
CA ARG A 28 16.00 -19.05 -0.82
C ARG A 28 14.75 -18.16 -0.83
N LEU A 29 14.92 -16.86 -0.61
CA LEU A 29 13.97 -15.84 -0.94
C LEU A 29 14.06 -15.71 -2.45
N GLN A 30 13.32 -16.55 -3.15
CA GLN A 30 13.06 -16.33 -4.56
C GLN A 30 12.50 -14.90 -4.67
N PRO A 31 13.13 -14.01 -5.45
CA PRO A 31 12.62 -12.66 -5.61
C PRO A 31 11.23 -12.73 -6.25
N GLY A 32 10.25 -12.06 -5.66
CA GLY A 32 8.89 -11.96 -6.21
C GLY A 32 7.79 -12.44 -5.26
N ILE A 33 6.55 -12.11 -5.63
CA ILE A 33 5.33 -12.57 -4.95
C ILE A 33 5.11 -14.03 -5.36
N ARG A 34 4.90 -14.92 -4.38
CA ARG A 34 4.55 -16.31 -4.65
C ARG A 34 3.03 -16.40 -4.82
N VAL A 35 2.60 -16.58 -6.05
CA VAL A 35 1.21 -16.82 -6.40
C VAL A 35 1.13 -18.18 -7.08
N ASP A 36 0.12 -18.98 -6.73
CA ASP A 36 -0.16 -20.25 -7.39
C ASP A 36 -0.81 -20.01 -8.77
N LEU A 37 0.02 -19.58 -9.72
CA LEU A 37 -0.35 -19.45 -11.13
C LEU A 37 0.14 -20.68 -11.90
N SER A 38 -0.66 -21.11 -12.87
CA SER A 38 -0.33 -22.20 -13.80
C SER A 38 -0.01 -21.66 -15.18
N GLU A 39 0.54 -22.48 -16.08
CA GLU A 39 0.76 -22.08 -17.48
C GLU A 39 -0.55 -21.72 -18.21
N ASP A 40 -1.69 -22.24 -17.74
CA ASP A 40 -3.03 -21.95 -18.28
C ASP A 40 -3.68 -20.71 -17.65
N SER A 41 -3.01 -20.02 -16.72
CA SER A 41 -3.57 -18.85 -16.03
C SER A 41 -3.78 -17.68 -16.99
N SER A 42 -4.95 -17.08 -16.91
CA SER A 42 -5.29 -15.91 -17.72
C SER A 42 -4.66 -14.64 -17.16
N PRO A 43 -4.52 -13.58 -17.97
CA PRO A 43 -4.09 -12.26 -17.47
C PRO A 43 -4.98 -11.72 -16.34
N LEU A 44 -6.27 -12.10 -16.33
CA LEU A 44 -7.20 -11.74 -15.26
C LEU A 44 -6.87 -12.46 -13.95
N ASP A 45 -6.36 -13.69 -14.01
CA ASP A 45 -5.94 -14.43 -12.81
C ASP A 45 -4.70 -13.79 -12.18
N CYS A 46 -3.75 -13.34 -13.01
CA CYS A 46 -2.61 -12.55 -12.55
C CYS A 46 -3.05 -11.23 -11.91
N PHE A 47 -4.06 -10.57 -12.48
CA PHE A 47 -4.62 -9.34 -11.92
C PHE A 47 -5.30 -9.58 -10.56
N ARG A 48 -6.09 -10.65 -10.45
CA ARG A 48 -6.78 -11.04 -9.22
C ARG A 48 -5.83 -11.53 -8.13
N ALA A 49 -4.64 -12.00 -8.49
CA ALA A 49 -3.61 -12.29 -7.51
C ALA A 49 -3.06 -11.04 -6.80
N LEU A 50 -3.20 -9.86 -7.41
CA LEU A 50 -2.82 -8.58 -6.83
C LEU A 50 -4.01 -7.83 -6.21
N PHE A 51 -5.17 -7.92 -6.86
CA PHE A 51 -6.45 -7.38 -6.41
C PHE A 51 -7.38 -8.54 -6.05
N ASP A 52 -7.09 -9.18 -4.93
CA ASP A 52 -7.95 -10.23 -4.40
C ASP A 52 -9.25 -9.65 -3.81
N ASP A 53 -10.16 -10.55 -3.42
CA ASP A 53 -11.46 -10.15 -2.89
C ASP A 53 -11.33 -9.32 -1.60
N GLU A 54 -10.34 -9.61 -0.75
CA GLU A 54 -10.12 -8.88 0.51
C GLU A 54 -9.66 -7.44 0.26
N VAL A 55 -8.72 -7.25 -0.66
CA VAL A 55 -8.26 -5.92 -1.09
C VAL A 55 -9.40 -5.15 -1.74
N CYS A 56 -10.19 -5.80 -2.60
CA CYS A 56 -11.35 -5.16 -3.22
C CYS A 56 -12.39 -4.73 -2.17
N ASP A 57 -12.69 -5.57 -1.19
CA ASP A 57 -13.66 -5.26 -0.13
C ASP A 57 -13.16 -4.16 0.80
N LEU A 58 -11.87 -4.15 1.12
CA LEU A 58 -11.27 -3.08 1.91
C LEU A 58 -11.35 -1.74 1.17
N LEU A 59 -11.09 -1.73 -0.15
CA LEU A 59 -11.22 -0.53 -0.97
C LEU A 59 -12.66 -0.02 -0.99
N ILE A 60 -13.63 -0.90 -1.25
CA ILE A 60 -15.06 -0.55 -1.28
C ILE A 60 -15.48 0.05 0.06
N THR A 61 -15.12 -0.60 1.17
CA THR A 61 -15.45 -0.14 2.52
C THR A 61 -14.84 1.23 2.78
N SER A 62 -13.55 1.40 2.50
CA SER A 62 -12.84 2.67 2.71
C SER A 62 -13.42 3.81 1.88
N ILE A 63 -13.80 3.55 0.62
CA ILE A 63 -14.43 4.53 -0.28
C ILE A 63 -15.79 4.96 0.30
N ASN A 64 -16.60 4.00 0.73
CA ASN A 64 -17.94 4.25 1.26
C ASN A 64 -17.91 4.95 2.63
N ASP A 65 -16.94 4.63 3.47
CA ASP A 65 -16.72 5.31 4.74
C ASP A 65 -16.31 6.77 4.52
N PHE A 66 -15.39 7.01 3.58
CA PHE A 66 -14.98 8.35 3.20
C PHE A 66 -16.14 9.16 2.60
N ALA A 67 -16.93 8.55 1.74
CA ALA A 67 -18.15 9.12 1.17
C ALA A 67 -19.10 9.61 2.27
N THR A 68 -19.42 8.71 3.21
CA THR A 68 -20.32 8.98 4.34
C THR A 68 -19.78 10.08 5.24
N TYR A 69 -18.49 10.01 5.60
CA TYR A 69 -17.82 11.03 6.38
C TYR A 69 -17.90 12.39 5.70
N THR A 70 -17.62 12.46 4.40
CA THR A 70 -17.63 13.71 3.63
C THR A 70 -19.02 14.33 3.59
N VAL A 71 -20.07 13.55 3.36
CA VAL A 71 -21.46 14.04 3.37
C VAL A 71 -21.84 14.56 4.76
N SER A 72 -21.49 13.83 5.83
CA SER A 72 -21.80 14.24 7.20
C SER A 72 -21.15 15.59 7.58
N LYS A 73 -19.93 15.85 7.11
CA LYS A 73 -19.21 17.11 7.37
C LYS A 73 -19.74 18.31 6.60
N ASN A 74 -20.48 18.08 5.52
CA ASN A 74 -20.98 19.11 4.61
C ASN A 74 -22.51 19.24 4.64
N THR A 75 -23.13 18.86 5.77
CA THR A 75 -24.57 19.03 6.00
C THR A 75 -24.81 20.31 6.83
N PRO A 76 -25.68 21.25 6.41
CA PRO A 76 -26.57 21.17 5.25
C PRO A 76 -25.85 21.36 3.92
N LEU A 77 -26.29 20.60 2.90
CA LEU A 77 -25.71 20.64 1.56
C LEU A 77 -25.99 21.97 0.86
N LEU A 78 -24.99 22.52 0.16
CA LEU A 78 -25.16 23.69 -0.69
C LEU A 78 -26.08 23.39 -1.89
N GLN A 79 -26.85 24.39 -2.34
CA GLN A 79 -27.61 24.30 -3.59
C GLN A 79 -26.64 23.94 -4.74
N HIS A 80 -26.97 22.88 -5.49
CA HIS A 80 -26.15 22.30 -6.57
C HIS A 80 -24.91 21.48 -6.16
N SER A 81 -24.73 21.18 -4.87
CA SER A 81 -23.62 20.32 -4.45
C SER A 81 -23.73 18.92 -5.07
N ARG A 82 -22.62 18.42 -5.64
CA ARG A 82 -22.51 17.03 -6.11
C ARG A 82 -22.45 16.02 -4.96
N LEU A 83 -22.17 16.47 -3.74
CA LEU A 83 -22.10 15.61 -2.56
C LEU A 83 -23.44 14.94 -2.25
N GLY A 84 -24.57 15.58 -2.59
CA GLY A 84 -25.90 14.96 -2.45
C GLY A 84 -26.18 13.84 -3.46
N LYS A 85 -25.33 13.66 -4.47
CA LYS A 85 -25.41 12.59 -5.47
C LYS A 85 -24.42 11.45 -5.21
N LEU A 86 -23.64 11.55 -4.14
CA LEU A 86 -22.64 10.56 -3.80
C LEU A 86 -23.38 9.30 -3.30
N THR A 87 -23.14 8.18 -3.97
CA THR A 87 -23.79 6.90 -3.70
C THR A 87 -22.74 5.89 -3.26
N SER A 88 -23.19 4.81 -2.61
CA SER A 88 -22.30 3.73 -2.21
C SER A 88 -21.71 3.05 -3.45
N THR A 89 -20.40 2.89 -3.46
CA THR A 89 -19.67 2.13 -4.46
C THR A 89 -19.86 0.64 -4.25
N ASP A 90 -20.11 -0.09 -5.35
CA ASP A 90 -20.14 -1.55 -5.35
C ASP A 90 -18.91 -2.16 -6.06
N ARG A 91 -18.80 -3.49 -5.99
CA ARG A 91 -17.67 -4.22 -6.59
C ARG A 91 -17.63 -4.08 -8.11
N SER A 92 -18.77 -3.94 -8.77
CA SER A 92 -18.84 -3.75 -10.23
C SER A 92 -18.29 -2.37 -10.63
N GLU A 93 -18.60 -1.34 -9.85
CA GLU A 93 -18.11 0.02 -10.05
C GLU A 93 -16.62 0.13 -9.78
N LEU A 94 -16.12 -0.56 -8.76
CA LEU A 94 -14.68 -0.67 -8.51
C LEU A 94 -13.96 -1.28 -9.72
N PHE A 95 -14.43 -2.41 -10.25
CA PHE A 95 -13.79 -3.02 -11.42
C PHE A 95 -13.89 -2.17 -12.69
N LYS A 96 -14.99 -1.42 -12.88
CA LYS A 96 -15.08 -0.43 -13.98
C LYS A 96 -14.00 0.63 -13.83
N LEU A 97 -13.83 1.20 -12.64
CA LEU A 97 -12.78 2.18 -12.38
C LEU A 97 -11.38 1.61 -12.67
N LEU A 98 -11.09 0.40 -12.16
CA LEU A 98 -9.80 -0.25 -12.40
C LEU A 98 -9.56 -0.50 -13.90
N SER A 99 -10.58 -0.93 -14.65
CA SER A 99 -10.46 -1.13 -16.10
C SER A 99 -10.13 0.16 -16.85
N VAL A 100 -10.73 1.29 -16.47
CA VAL A 100 -10.43 2.61 -17.04
C VAL A 100 -8.99 3.00 -16.74
N LEU A 101 -8.54 2.84 -15.49
CA LEU A 101 -7.16 3.15 -15.09
C LEU A 101 -6.13 2.30 -15.84
N THR A 102 -6.39 1.00 -15.99
CA THR A 102 -5.52 0.11 -16.76
C THR A 102 -5.48 0.53 -18.23
N THR A 103 -6.62 0.87 -18.83
CA THR A 103 -6.67 1.33 -20.24
C THR A 103 -5.89 2.62 -20.43
N MET A 104 -6.05 3.59 -19.51
CA MET A 104 -5.29 4.85 -19.55
C MET A 104 -3.78 4.63 -19.46
N GLY A 105 -3.32 3.62 -18.70
CA GLY A 105 -1.90 3.29 -18.60
C GLY A 105 -1.36 2.45 -19.76
N VAL A 106 -2.22 1.86 -20.59
CA VAL A 106 -1.84 1.16 -21.81
C VAL A 106 -1.78 2.12 -23.00
N ASP A 107 -2.70 3.08 -23.06
CA ASP A 107 -2.79 4.10 -24.11
C ASP A 107 -1.82 5.29 -23.91
N SER A 108 -0.98 5.26 -22.87
CA SER A 108 -0.04 6.33 -22.48
C SER A 108 1.36 6.21 -23.07
#